data_AF-A0A183K471-F1
#
_entry.id   AF-A0A183K471-F1
#
_cell.length_a   1.000
_cell.length_b   1.000
_cell.length_c   1.000
_cell.angle_alpha   90.00
_cell.angle_beta   90.00
_cell.angle_gamma   90.00
#
_symmetry.space_group_name_H-M   'P 1'
#
loop_
_entity.id
_entity.type
_entity.pdbx_description
1 polymer ?
#
loop_
_entity_poly.entity_id
_entity_poly.type
_entity_poly.pdbx_seq_one_letter_code
_entity_poly.pdbx_strand_id
1 'polypeptide(L)' 'MDQGSSKSASKQKEGISMNAIQCYAPNYDYNEEAKDQFCDMLQPIVKKCPTKDLTILMGDLNAKIGMDNTGY' A
#
# COMPACT_ATOMS: atom_id res chain seq x y z
N MET A 1 33.07 -5.73 48.00
CA MET A 1 32.88 -4.63 47.04
C MET A 1 31.96 -5.17 45.97
N ASP A 2 30.68 -4.82 46.03
CA ASP A 2 29.67 -5.28 45.08
C ASP A 2 29.90 -4.55 43.74
N GLN A 3 30.33 -5.27 42.70
CA GLN A 3 30.44 -4.68 41.36
C GLN A 3 29.04 -4.65 40.75
N GLY A 4 28.34 -3.53 40.96
CA GLY A 4 27.10 -3.24 40.26
C GLY A 4 27.35 -3.18 38.75
N SER A 5 26.95 -4.24 38.04
CA SER A 5 26.94 -4.27 36.59
C SER A 5 25.82 -3.35 36.09
N SER A 6 26.18 -2.14 35.65
CA SER A 6 25.25 -1.21 35.01
C SER A 6 24.81 -1.79 33.66
N LYS A 7 23.62 -2.39 33.62
CA LYS A 7 22.96 -2.76 32.35
C LYS A 7 22.63 -1.48 31.59
N SER A 8 23.34 -1.24 30.48
CA SER A 8 22.97 -0.20 29.52
C SER A 8 21.69 -0.62 28.81
N ALA A 9 20.61 0.14 29.00
CA ALA A 9 19.38 -0.05 28.25
C ALA A 9 19.60 0.42 26.82
N SER A 10 19.78 -0.52 25.88
CA SER A 10 19.81 -0.21 24.45
C SER A 10 18.40 0.15 23.99
N LYS A 11 18.18 1.42 23.62
CA LYS A 11 16.94 1.83 22.93
C LYS A 11 16.95 1.22 21.53
N GLN A 12 16.01 0.33 21.24
CA GLN A 12 15.73 -0.06 19.87
C GLN A 12 15.18 1.19 19.14
N LYS A 13 15.79 1.55 18.01
CA LYS A 13 15.22 2.59 17.15
C LYS A 13 13.95 2.01 16.52
N GLU A 14 12.84 2.71 16.68
CA GLU A 14 11.58 2.38 16.01
C GLU A 14 11.82 2.56 14.50
N GLY A 15 11.89 1.45 13.77
CA GLY A 15 12.03 1.45 12.31
C GLY A 15 10.70 1.75 11.65
N ILE A 16 10.72 2.45 10.52
CA ILE A 16 9.54 2.59 9.65
C ILE A 16 9.42 1.27 8.87
N SER A 17 8.32 0.54 9.04
CA SER A 17 8.03 -0.61 8.19
C SER A 17 7.43 -0.13 6.86
N MET A 18 7.67 -0.88 5.79
CA MET A 18 7.20 -0.52 4.45
C MET A 18 6.47 -1.69 3.80
N ASN A 19 5.25 -1.44 3.34
CA ASN A 19 4.41 -2.37 2.60
C ASN A 19 4.49 -2.02 1.10
N ALA A 20 4.75 -3.02 0.25
CA ALA A 20 4.68 -2.87 -1.20
C ALA A 20 3.55 -3.74 -1.73
N ILE A 21 2.56 -3.13 -2.38
CA ILE A 21 1.43 -3.81 -2.99
C ILE A 21 1.60 -3.69 -4.50
N GLN A 22 1.69 -4.82 -5.19
CA GLN A 22 1.72 -4.85 -6.65
C GLN A 22 0.35 -5.28 -7.19
N CYS A 23 -0.24 -4.47 -8.08
CA CYS A 23 -1.51 -4.79 -8.72
C CYS A 23 -1.44 -4.63 -10.23
N TYR A 24 -2.05 -5.54 -10.97
CA TYR A 24 -2.23 -5.43 -12.42
C TYR A 24 -3.71 -5.28 -12.71
N ALA A 25 -4.07 -4.31 -13.53
CA ALA A 25 -5.46 -4.12 -13.94
C ALA A 25 -5.98 -5.35 -14.71
N PRO A 26 -7.27 -5.67 -14.57
CA PRO A 26 -7.95 -6.57 -15.50
C PRO A 26 -7.81 -6.04 -16.94
N ASN A 27 -7.75 -6.94 -17.92
CA ASN A 27 -7.54 -6.63 -19.35
C ASN A 27 -8.60 -5.63 -19.92
N TYR A 28 -8.33 -5.02 -21.08
CA TYR A 28 -9.21 -3.98 -21.67
C TYR A 28 -10.67 -4.43 -21.91
N ASP A 29 -10.90 -5.73 -22.13
CA ASP A 29 -12.23 -6.32 -22.36
C ASP A 29 -13.08 -6.51 -21.07
N TYR A 30 -12.56 -6.12 -19.91
CA TYR A 30 -13.32 -6.17 -18.67
C TYR A 30 -14.32 -5.01 -18.60
N ASN A 31 -15.58 -5.33 -18.26
CA ASN A 31 -16.65 -4.35 -18.07
C ASN A 31 -16.34 -3.38 -16.91
N GLU A 32 -17.06 -2.26 -16.82
CA GLU A 32 -16.86 -1.28 -15.73
C GLU A 32 -17.05 -1.89 -14.34
N GLU A 33 -17.97 -2.85 -14.21
CA GLU A 33 -18.19 -3.62 -12.98
C GLU A 33 -16.95 -4.37 -12.51
N ALA A 34 -16.16 -4.95 -13.42
CA ALA A 34 -14.92 -5.64 -13.07
C ALA A 34 -13.79 -4.67 -12.68
N LYS A 35 -13.83 -3.42 -13.17
CA LYS A 35 -12.93 -2.35 -12.70
C LYS A 35 -13.31 -1.89 -11.30
N ASP A 36 -14.60 -1.74 -11.04
CA ASP A 36 -15.12 -1.37 -9.73
C ASP A 36 -14.83 -2.46 -8.69
N GLN A 37 -15.05 -3.73 -9.04
CA GLN A 37 -14.67 -4.86 -8.19
C GLN A 37 -13.17 -4.88 -7.87
N PHE A 38 -12.31 -4.58 -8.84
CA PHE A 38 -10.87 -4.50 -8.61
C PHE A 38 -10.50 -3.37 -7.64
N CYS A 39 -11.11 -2.19 -7.79
CA CYS A 39 -10.95 -1.07 -6.85
C CYS A 39 -11.46 -1.41 -5.44
N ASP A 40 -12.62 -2.06 -5.35
CA ASP A 40 -13.22 -2.50 -4.08
C ASP A 40 -12.38 -3.58 -3.40
N MET A 41 -11.72 -4.46 -4.17
CA MET A 41 -10.78 -5.44 -3.63
C MET A 41 -9.48 -4.81 -3.10
N LEU A 42 -8.99 -3.74 -3.72
CA LEU A 42 -7.76 -3.05 -3.30
C LEU A 42 -7.95 -2.21 -2.03
N GLN A 43 -9.11 -1.57 -1.87
CA GLN A 43 -9.39 -0.67 -0.75
C GLN A 43 -9.15 -1.29 0.65
N PRO A 44 -9.62 -2.51 0.97
CA PRO A 44 -9.38 -3.13 2.28
C PRO A 44 -7.91 -3.56 2.46
N ILE A 45 -7.16 -3.82 1.38
CA ILE A 45 -5.75 -4.19 1.46
C ILE A 45 -4.93 -2.98 1.90
N VAL A 46 -5.18 -1.81 1.30
CA VAL A 46 -4.54 -0.55 1.69
C VAL A 46 -4.96 -0.13 3.11
N LYS A 47 -6.23 -0.32 3.48
CA LYS A 47 -6.73 0.01 4.83
C LYS A 47 -6.18 -0.90 5.94
N LYS A 48 -5.77 -2.12 5.62
CA LYS A 48 -5.15 -3.06 6.58
C LYS A 48 -3.68 -2.75 6.85
N CYS A 49 -3.03 -1.93 6.02
CA CYS A 49 -1.67 -1.49 6.28
C CYS A 49 -1.63 -0.61 7.54
N PRO A 50 -0.74 -0.89 8.50
CA PRO A 50 -0.62 -0.08 9.71
C PRO A 50 -0.28 1.38 9.35
N THR A 51 -0.92 2.35 10.03
CA THR A 51 -0.74 3.79 9.75
C THR A 51 0.70 4.29 9.96
N LYS A 52 1.51 3.54 10.73
CA LYS A 52 2.94 3.81 10.94
C LYS A 52 3.83 3.29 9.81
N ASP A 53 3.28 2.49 8.88
CA ASP A 53 4.02 1.86 7.81
C ASP A 53 3.82 2.60 6.49
N LEU A 54 4.91 2.85 5.77
CA LEU A 54 4.85 3.41 4.43
C LEU A 54 4.23 2.38 3.47
N THR A 55 3.18 2.72 2.74
CA THR A 55 2.56 1.81 1.77
C THR A 55 2.76 2.32 0.35
N ILE A 56 3.42 1.53 -0.50
CA ILE A 56 3.66 1.83 -1.91
C ILE A 56 2.78 0.91 -2.75
N LEU A 57 1.82 1.47 -3.48
CA LEU A 57 1.03 0.76 -4.48
C LEU A 57 1.71 0.92 -5.85
N MET A 58 2.03 -0.19 -6.51
CA MET A 58 2.72 -0.21 -7.80
C MET A 58 2.04 -1.15 -8.78
N GLY A 59 2.16 -0.87 -10.08
CA GLY A 59 1.73 -1.75 -11.15
C GLY A 59 0.90 -1.05 -12.22
N ASP A 60 0.43 -1.81 -13.21
CA ASP A 60 -0.34 -1.27 -14.33
C ASP A 60 -1.80 -1.08 -13.92
N LEU A 61 -2.08 0.08 -13.32
CA LEU A 61 -3.43 0.57 -13.07
C LEU A 61 -3.97 1.16 -14.37
N ASN A 62 -4.22 0.31 -15.38
CA ASN A 62 -4.75 0.70 -16.69
C ASN A 62 -6.25 1.11 -16.64
N ALA A 63 -6.63 1.86 -15.60
CA ALA A 63 -7.86 2.61 -15.56
C ALA A 63 -7.67 3.85 -16.44
N LYS A 64 -8.51 4.03 -17.45
CA LYS A 64 -8.68 5.34 -18.07
C LYS A 64 -9.05 6.33 -16.96
N ILE A 65 -8.09 7.09 -16.46
CA ILE A 65 -8.37 8.28 -15.66
C ILE A 65 -8.93 9.31 -16.63
N GLY A 66 -10.25 9.44 -16.66
CA GLY A 66 -10.92 10.44 -17.47
C GLY A 66 -12.21 9.91 -18.09
N MET A 67 -13.31 10.29 -17.47
CA MET A 67 -14.61 10.44 -18.12
C MET A 67 -14.60 11.63 -19.11
N ASP A 68 -13.48 12.35 -19.23
CA ASP A 68 -13.27 13.49 -20.13
C ASP A 68 -12.29 13.14 -21.25
N ASN A 69 -12.72 12.33 -22.22
CA ASN A 69 -12.15 12.36 -23.57
C ASN A 69 -13.15 12.98 -24.58
N THR A 70 -14.04 13.85 -24.11
CA THR A 70 -14.75 14.80 -24.97
C THR A 70 -13.92 16.06 -25.09
N GLY A 71 -13.04 16.10 -26.10
CA GLY A 71 -12.18 17.26 -26.32
C GLY A 71 -11.41 17.26 -27.64
N TYR A 72 -12.16 17.39 -28.74
CA TYR A 72 -11.76 17.67 -30.14
C TYR A 72 -11.05 16.58 -30.96
#